data_AF-A0A2H9U1V0-F1
#
_entry.id   AF-A0A2H9U1V0-F1
#
_cell.length_a   1.000
_cell.length_b   1.000
_cell.length_c   1.000
_cell.angle_alpha   90.00
_cell.angle_beta   90.00
_cell.angle_gamma   90.00
#
_symmetry.space_group_name_H-M   'P 1'
#
loop_
_entity.id
_entity.type
_entity.pdbx_description
1 polymer ?
#
loop_
_entity_poly.entity_id
_entity_poly.type
_entity_poly.pdbx_seq_one_letter_code
_entity_poly.pdbx_strand_id
1 'polypeptide(L)'
;MSDFTVLGFYILISFVGVLFSCFIYTRYSGFHFRWKFFWVSFLIGGFFMVSHISVIKDGYNTLIPITEPWLKGNVFVGWAAFVFLFLQSFLLPTKNEPSIRKCLSIFSRKNSYLG
;
A
#
# COMPACT_ATOMS: atom_id res chain seq x y z
N MET A 1 10.06 17.01 -17.73
CA MET A 1 8.77 16.40 -17.35
C MET A 1 8.20 17.26 -16.24
N SER A 2 6.91 17.62 -16.26
CA SER A 2 6.37 18.48 -15.20
C SER A 2 6.34 17.76 -13.85
N ASP A 3 6.50 18.47 -12.74
CA ASP A 3 6.45 17.90 -11.39
C ASP A 3 5.14 17.14 -11.13
N PHE A 4 4.03 17.63 -11.69
CA PHE A 4 2.72 17.00 -11.62
C PHE A 4 2.64 15.69 -12.41
N THR A 5 3.36 15.57 -13.53
CA THR A 5 3.43 14.31 -14.29
C THR A 5 4.16 13.24 -13.48
N VAL A 6 5.31 13.58 -12.88
CA VAL A 6 6.07 12.66 -12.02
C VAL A 6 5.23 12.22 -10.83
N LEU A 7 4.56 13.18 -10.18
CA LEU A 7 3.63 12.92 -9.08
C LEU A 7 2.51 11.95 -9.50
N GLY A 8 1.89 12.17 -10.65
CA GLY A 8 0.84 11.30 -11.17
C GLY A 8 1.30 9.86 -11.35
N PHE A 9 2.46 9.65 -11.97
CA PHE A 9 3.03 8.31 -12.13
C PHE A 9 3.37 7.66 -10.79
N TYR A 10 3.95 8.43 -9.86
CA TYR A 10 4.29 7.92 -8.54
C TYR A 10 3.06 7.49 -7.74
N ILE A 11 2.00 8.32 -7.75
CA ILE A 11 0.73 8.01 -7.11
C ILE A 11 0.12 6.74 -7.71
N LEU A 12 0.11 6.61 -9.05
CA LEU A 12 -0.45 5.45 -9.72
C LEU A 12 0.24 4.15 -9.28
N ILE A 13 1.57 4.13 -9.29
CA ILE A 13 2.37 2.95 -8.88
C ILE A 13 2.14 2.64 -7.40
N SER A 14 2.18 3.65 -6.54
CA SER A 14 1.98 3.49 -5.09
C SER A 14 0.57 2.98 -4.78
N PHE A 15 -0.43 3.48 -5.50
CA PHE A 15 -1.82 3.04 -5.37
C PHE A 15 -2.01 1.58 -5.77
N VAL A 16 -1.37 1.13 -6.86
CA VAL A 16 -1.36 -0.29 -7.24
C VAL A 16 -0.73 -1.15 -6.13
N GLY A 17 0.35 -0.69 -5.50
CA GLY A 17 0.96 -1.37 -4.35
C GLY A 17 -0.01 -1.51 -3.17
N VAL A 18 -0.74 -0.45 -2.83
CA VAL A 18 -1.77 -0.47 -1.78
C VAL A 18 -2.93 -1.40 -2.13
N LEU A 19 -3.44 -1.36 -3.36
CA LEU A 19 -4.50 -2.25 -3.81
C LEU A 19 -4.08 -3.71 -3.72
N PHE A 20 -2.84 -4.03 -4.10
CA PHE A 20 -2.28 -5.36 -3.99
C PHE A 20 -2.17 -5.80 -2.52
N SER A 21 -1.65 -4.95 -1.63
CA SER A 21 -1.61 -5.22 -0.19
C SER A 21 -3.02 -5.42 0.39
N CYS A 22 -3.99 -4.62 -0.04
CA CYS A 22 -5.39 -4.75 0.37
C CYS A 22 -6.03 -6.05 -0.13
N PHE A 23 -5.77 -6.45 -1.38
CA PHE A 23 -6.22 -7.72 -1.93
C PHE A 23 -5.68 -8.90 -1.13
N ILE A 24 -4.38 -8.90 -0.80
CA ILE A 24 -3.80 -9.96 0.02
C ILE A 24 -4.36 -9.94 1.44
N TYR A 25 -4.41 -8.77 2.07
CA TYR A 25 -4.99 -8.59 3.41
C TYR A 25 -6.41 -9.13 3.47
N THR A 26 -7.26 -8.77 2.52
CA THR A 26 -8.64 -9.23 2.49
C THR A 26 -8.69 -10.73 2.25
N ARG A 27 -8.01 -11.27 1.24
CA ARG A 27 -8.14 -12.68 0.82
C ARG A 27 -7.53 -13.68 1.80
N TYR A 28 -6.44 -13.32 2.48
CA TYR A 28 -5.61 -14.23 3.27
C TYR A 28 -5.55 -13.89 4.77
N SER A 29 -6.43 -13.04 5.29
CA SER A 29 -6.60 -12.84 6.74
C SER A 29 -7.73 -13.70 7.33
N GLY A 30 -7.76 -13.83 8.66
CA GLY A 30 -8.78 -14.60 9.39
C GLY A 30 -8.65 -16.10 9.16
N PHE A 31 -9.76 -16.77 8.81
CA PHE A 31 -9.83 -18.23 8.64
C PHE A 31 -8.90 -18.78 7.54
N HIS A 32 -8.53 -17.95 6.56
CA HIS A 32 -7.64 -18.33 5.45
C HIS A 32 -6.18 -17.97 5.70
N PHE A 33 -5.85 -17.55 6.93
CA PHE A 33 -4.49 -17.14 7.27
C PHE A 33 -3.51 -18.32 7.19
N ARG A 34 -2.44 -18.14 6.40
CA ARG A 34 -1.29 -19.05 6.36
C ARG A 34 -0.03 -18.25 6.61
N TRP A 35 0.85 -18.79 7.46
CA TRP A 35 2.11 -18.13 7.84
C TRP A 35 2.99 -17.76 6.64
N LYS A 36 2.98 -18.59 5.58
CA LYS A 36 3.70 -18.32 4.34
C LYS A 36 3.28 -16.99 3.68
N PHE A 37 1.97 -16.71 3.62
CA PHE A 37 1.46 -15.47 3.01
C PHE A 37 1.76 -14.24 3.85
N PHE A 38 1.79 -14.38 5.18
CA PHE A 38 2.24 -13.31 6.07
C PHE A 38 3.67 -12.87 5.75
N TRP A 39 4.61 -13.82 5.65
CA TRP A 39 6.01 -13.49 5.35
C TRP A 39 6.18 -12.89 3.96
N VAL A 40 5.46 -13.39 2.96
CA VAL A 40 5.48 -12.81 1.61
C VAL A 40 4.97 -11.37 1.64
N SER A 41 3.83 -11.10 2.29
CA SER A 41 3.33 -9.73 2.45
C SER A 41 4.26 -8.84 3.26
N PHE A 42 4.91 -9.38 4.29
CA PHE A 42 5.87 -8.65 5.11
C PHE A 42 7.10 -8.25 4.31
N LEU A 43 7.67 -9.15 3.51
CA LEU A 43 8.81 -8.85 2.64
C LEU A 43 8.45 -7.83 1.56
N ILE A 44 7.31 -8.00 0.90
CA ILE A 44 6.82 -7.05 -0.12
C ILE A 44 6.54 -5.68 0.53
N GLY A 45 5.85 -5.65 1.66
CA GLY A 45 5.58 -4.42 2.41
C GLY A 45 6.86 -3.72 2.86
N GLY A 46 7.85 -4.47 3.35
CA GLY A 46 9.17 -3.95 3.70
C GLY A 46 9.90 -3.34 2.50
N PHE A 47 9.83 -3.97 1.33
CA PHE A 47 10.42 -3.44 0.09
C PHE A 47 9.79 -2.09 -0.31
N PHE A 48 8.46 -1.99 -0.28
CA PHE A 48 7.78 -0.71 -0.52
C PHE A 48 8.09 0.33 0.57
N MET A 49 8.18 -0.10 1.83
CA MET A 49 8.53 0.78 2.93
C MET A 49 9.92 1.42 2.75
N VAL A 50 10.93 0.61 2.39
CA VAL A 50 12.28 1.12 2.07
C VAL A 50 12.22 2.09 0.89
N SER A 51 11.47 1.76 -0.18
CA SER A 51 11.29 2.66 -1.32
C SER A 51 10.68 4.01 -0.94
N HIS A 52 9.62 4.01 -0.12
CA HIS A 52 8.97 5.24 0.31
C HIS A 52 9.87 6.05 1.25
N ILE A 53 10.56 5.40 2.19
CA ILE A 53 11.48 6.07 3.12
C ILE A 53 12.63 6.73 2.37
N SER A 54 13.23 6.06 1.38
CA SER A 54 14.32 6.66 0.60
C SER A 54 13.84 7.89 -0.18
N VAL A 55 12.63 7.83 -0.75
CA VAL A 55 12.03 8.98 -1.45
C VAL A 55 11.78 10.15 -0.50
N ILE A 56 11.31 9.89 0.72
CA ILE A 56 11.07 10.91 1.74
C ILE A 56 12.38 11.53 2.24
N LYS A 57 13.38 10.69 2.54
CA LYS A 57 14.62 11.12 3.20
C LYS A 57 15.63 11.70 2.22
N ASP A 58 15.85 11.00 1.11
CA ASP A 58 16.93 11.28 0.18
C ASP A 58 16.42 11.96 -1.11
N GLY A 59 15.09 12.01 -1.29
CA GLY A 59 14.46 12.60 -2.46
C GLY A 59 14.47 11.70 -3.70
N TYR A 60 14.88 10.44 -3.59
CA TYR A 60 14.87 9.48 -4.70
C TYR A 60 14.68 8.03 -4.21
N ASN A 61 14.36 7.13 -5.15
CA ASN A 61 14.21 5.71 -4.82
C ASN A 61 15.55 4.99 -4.95
N THR A 62 16.15 4.57 -3.83
CA THR A 62 17.44 3.85 -3.82
C THR A 62 17.38 2.48 -4.49
N LEU A 63 16.19 1.87 -4.55
CA LEU A 63 15.99 0.58 -5.21
C LEU A 63 15.91 0.71 -6.74
N ILE A 64 15.60 1.91 -7.23
CA ILE A 64 15.46 2.19 -8.67
C ILE A 64 16.18 3.52 -8.97
N PRO A 65 17.53 3.53 -9.01
CA PRO A 65 18.32 4.76 -9.14
C PRO A 65 18.02 5.57 -10.40
N ILE A 66 17.54 4.92 -11.46
CA ILE A 66 17.15 5.58 -12.71
C ILE A 66 16.02 6.61 -12.53
N THR A 67 15.29 6.56 -11.42
CA THR A 67 14.23 7.53 -11.07
C THR A 67 14.76 8.78 -10.35
N GLU A 68 16.03 8.82 -9.94
CA GLU A 68 16.64 9.98 -9.27
C GLU A 68 16.39 11.32 -9.99
N PRO A 69 16.67 11.47 -11.29
CA PRO A 69 16.48 12.76 -11.98
C PRO A 69 15.02 13.22 -12.04
N TRP A 70 14.06 12.35 -11.76
CA TRP A 70 12.63 12.68 -11.74
C TRP A 70 12.13 12.99 -10.34
N LEU A 71 12.67 12.33 -9.32
CA LEU A 71 12.20 12.42 -7.94
C LEU A 71 12.91 13.52 -7.15
N LYS A 72 14.19 13.76 -7.43
CA LYS A 72 15.04 14.65 -6.65
C LYS A 72 14.52 16.08 -6.69
N GLY A 73 14.20 16.62 -5.52
CA GLY A 73 13.66 17.98 -5.36
C GLY A 73 12.14 18.10 -5.52
N ASN A 74 11.43 17.01 -5.85
CA ASN A 74 9.97 17.04 -5.97
C ASN A 74 9.29 16.82 -4.60
N VAL A 75 8.97 17.93 -3.93
CA VAL A 75 8.36 17.93 -2.58
C VAL A 75 7.00 17.23 -2.56
N PHE A 76 6.21 17.35 -3.63
CA PHE A 76 4.88 16.71 -3.71
C PHE A 76 4.99 15.19 -3.71
N VAL A 77 6.00 14.64 -4.38
CA VAL A 77 6.24 13.19 -4.40
C VAL A 77 6.64 12.68 -3.01
N GLY A 78 7.43 13.45 -2.25
CA GLY A 78 7.75 13.14 -0.85
C GLY A 78 6.50 13.05 0.04
N TRP A 79 5.57 14.00 -0.09
CA TRP A 79 4.30 13.96 0.64
C TRP A 79 3.42 12.77 0.22
N ALA A 80 3.34 12.48 -1.08
CA ALA A 80 2.62 11.30 -1.56
C ALA A 80 3.24 10.01 -0.98
N ALA A 81 4.57 9.88 -1.00
CA ALA A 81 5.28 8.76 -0.41
C ALA A 81 4.94 8.57 1.08
N PHE A 82 4.85 9.66 1.84
CA PHE A 82 4.47 9.61 3.25
C PHE A 82 3.03 9.08 3.46
N VAL A 83 2.07 9.56 2.68
CA VAL A 83 0.67 9.09 2.76
C VAL A 83 0.56 7.60 2.42
N PHE A 84 1.24 7.16 1.37
CA PHE A 84 1.23 5.76 0.94
C PHE A 84 1.96 4.84 1.92
N LEU A 85 3.10 5.28 2.48
CA LEU A 85 3.78 4.58 3.56
C LEU A 85 2.85 4.34 4.74
N PHE A 86 2.13 5.38 5.18
CA PHE A 86 1.19 5.27 6.28
C PHE A 86 0.09 4.26 5.97
N LEU A 87 -0.57 4.37 4.81
CA LEU A 87 -1.62 3.43 4.38
C LEU A 87 -1.13 1.98 4.32
N GLN A 88 0.05 1.74 3.77
CA GLN A 88 0.56 0.40 3.55
C GLN A 88 1.02 -0.28 4.85
N SER A 89 1.41 0.50 5.87
CA SER A 89 1.81 -0.02 7.18
C SER A 89 0.70 -0.79 7.91
N PHE A 90 -0.58 -0.47 7.63
CA PHE A 90 -1.74 -1.13 8.22
C PHE A 90 -2.26 -2.35 7.44
N LEU A 91 -1.69 -2.65 6.26
CA LEU A 91 -2.21 -3.66 5.33
C LEU A 91 -1.43 -4.99 5.39
N LEU A 92 -1.20 -5.51 6.60
CA LEU A 92 -0.55 -6.81 6.82
C LEU A 92 -1.57 -7.90 7.17
N PRO A 93 -1.49 -9.11 6.58
CA PRO A 93 -2.41 -10.19 6.91
C PRO A 93 -2.34 -10.53 8.39
N THR A 94 -3.51 -10.66 9.04
CA THR A 94 -3.56 -11.04 10.46
C THR A 94 -4.42 -12.27 10.69
N LYS A 95 -4.16 -12.97 11.81
CA LYS A 95 -5.00 -14.10 12.26
C LYS A 95 -6.41 -13.65 12.65
N ASN A 96 -6.56 -12.39 13.03
CA ASN A 96 -7.85 -11.81 13.35
C ASN A 96 -8.62 -11.57 12.04
N GLU A 97 -9.95 -11.74 12.08
CA GLU A 97 -10.77 -11.40 10.92
C GLU A 97 -10.59 -9.92 10.56
N PRO A 98 -10.36 -9.61 9.27
CA PRO A 98 -10.14 -8.23 8.85
C PRO A 98 -11.39 -7.39 9.16
N SER A 99 -11.23 -6.29 9.90
CA SER A 99 -12.35 -5.44 10.34
C SER A 99 -13.13 -4.86 9.16
N ILE A 100 -12.44 -4.61 8.03
CA ILE A 100 -13.03 -4.16 6.77
C ILE A 100 -14.00 -5.22 6.22
N ARG A 101 -13.66 -6.51 6.32
CA ARG A 101 -14.54 -7.59 5.88
C ARG A 101 -15.73 -7.74 6.83
N LYS A 102 -15.56 -7.52 8.14
CA LYS A 102 -16.68 -7.41 9.08
C LYS A 102 -17.60 -6.26 8.69
N CYS A 103 -17.06 -5.07 8.41
CA CYS A 103 -17.84 -3.91 7.99
C CYS A 103 -18.61 -4.18 6.67
N LEU A 104 -17.95 -4.71 5.65
CA LEU A 104 -18.58 -5.09 4.37
C LEU A 104 -19.60 -6.23 4.55
N SER A 105 -19.37 -7.19 5.43
CA SER A 105 -20.33 -8.27 5.73
C SER A 105 -21.55 -7.77 6.52
N ILE A 106 -21.39 -6.74 7.36
CA ILE A 106 -22.50 -6.08 8.06
C ILE A 106 -23.34 -5.27 7.06
N PHE A 107 -22.70 -4.55 6.13
CA PHE A 107 -23.40 -3.86 5.04
C PHE A 107 -24.11 -4.84 4.10
N SER A 108 -23.48 -5.96 3.76
CA SER A 108 -24.10 -7.01 2.93
C SER A 108 -25.27 -7.68 3.64
N ARG A 109 -25.18 -7.95 4.95
CA ARG A 109 -26.32 -8.49 5.73
C ARG A 109 -27.48 -7.50 5.85
N LYS A 110 -27.21 -6.19 5.96
CA LYS A 110 -28.29 -5.18 6.03
C LYS A 110 -29.16 -5.13 4.77
N ASN A 111 -28.64 -5.50 3.60
CA ASN A 111 -29.42 -5.57 2.35
C ASN A 111 -30.22 -6.87 2.18
N SER A 112 -29.98 -7.91 2.98
CA SER A 112 -30.71 -9.19 2.87
C SER A 112 -31.98 -9.24 3.72
N TYR A 113 -32.25 -8.24 4.56
CA TYR A 113 -33.47 -8.14 5.38
C TYR A 113 -34.46 -7.08 4.89
N LEU A 114 -34.20 -6.48 3.73
CA LEU A 114 -35.06 -5.48 3.08
C LEU A 114 -35.66 -5.98 1.74
N GLY A 115 -35.55 -7.29 1.48
CA GLY A 115 -36.20 -7.96 0.34
C GLY A 115 -37.36 -8.83 0.81
#